data_AF-A0A662PAT8-F1
#
_entry.id   AF-A0A662PAT8-F1
#
_cell.length_a   1.000
_cell.length_b   1.000
_cell.length_c   1.000
_cell.angle_alpha   90.00
_cell.angle_beta   90.00
_cell.angle_gamma   90.00
#
_symmetry.space_group_name_H-M   'P 1'
#
loop_
_entity.id
_entity.type
_entity.pdbx_description
1 polymer ?
#
loop_
_entity_poly.entity_id
_entity_poly.type
_entity_poly.pdbx_seq_one_letter_code
_entity_poly.pdbx_strand_id
1 'polypeptide(L)'
;MKRVKVRKGNNVYEGIEIPSVDEKYLVLKLDNGYNIAFRRNEINVDIIGEFEKKSKKTEKKIRYRKELRDVSIIGTGGTIASKIDYTTGAVYPAFSPEELEKMVPEIFELANIYPREVLQILSENMNIERWK
;
A
#
# COMPACT_ATOMS: atom_id res chain seq x y z
N MET A 1 -13.94 2.78 1.29
CA MET A 1 -13.63 4.21 0.97
C MET A 1 -14.90 4.89 0.52
N LYS A 2 -15.04 6.20 0.67
CA LYS A 2 -16.27 6.90 0.26
C LYS A 2 -16.09 7.49 -1.13
N ARG A 3 -17.05 7.26 -2.01
CA ARG A 3 -17.19 8.01 -3.25
C ARG A 3 -18.04 9.23 -2.94
N VAL A 4 -17.51 10.41 -3.23
CA VAL A 4 -18.12 11.68 -2.83
C VAL A 4 -18.28 12.61 -4.03
N LYS A 5 -19.30 13.46 -3.94
CA LYS A 5 -19.56 14.58 -4.83
C LYS A 5 -19.25 15.88 -4.09
N VAL A 6 -18.32 16.66 -4.61
CA VAL A 6 -17.89 17.95 -4.04
C VAL A 6 -18.43 19.08 -4.90
N ARG A 7 -19.11 20.06 -4.30
CA ARG A 7 -19.54 21.29 -4.97
C ARG A 7 -18.73 22.47 -4.45
N LYS A 8 -18.11 23.23 -5.35
CA LYS A 8 -17.38 24.48 -5.06
C LYS A 8 -17.83 25.57 -6.05
N GLY A 9 -18.65 26.51 -5.57
CA GLY A 9 -19.32 27.47 -6.44
C GLY A 9 -20.19 26.75 -7.48
N ASN A 10 -19.97 27.03 -8.77
CA ASN A 10 -20.69 26.39 -9.88
C ASN A 10 -20.04 25.08 -10.35
N ASN A 11 -18.89 24.70 -9.78
CA ASN A 11 -18.16 23.50 -10.21
C ASN A 11 -18.55 22.29 -9.35
N VAL A 12 -18.65 21.14 -10.00
CA VAL A 12 -18.95 19.85 -9.36
C VAL A 12 -17.83 18.86 -9.70
N TYR A 13 -17.35 18.16 -8.67
CA TYR A 13 -16.29 17.16 -8.79
C TYR A 13 -16.78 15.86 -8.17
N GLU A 14 -16.46 14.73 -8.79
CA GLU A 14 -16.76 13.40 -8.27
C GLU A 14 -15.49 12.57 -8.21
N GLY A 15 -15.37 11.75 -7.17
CA GLY A 15 -14.21 10.90 -7.00
C GLY A 15 -14.22 10.16 -5.66
N ILE A 16 -13.09 9.54 -5.35
CA ILE A 16 -12.89 8.80 -4.11
C ILE A 16 -12.19 9.72 -3.11
N GLU A 17 -12.77 9.89 -1.91
CA GLU A 17 -12.09 10.57 -0.81
C GLU A 17 -10.90 9.72 -0.35
N ILE A 18 -9.71 10.30 -0.42
CA ILE A 18 -8.45 9.68 0.03
C ILE A 18 -7.90 10.42 1.26
N PRO A 19 -7.03 9.79 2.07
CA PRO A 19 -6.47 10.42 3.27
C PRO A 19 -5.79 11.77 2.96
N SER A 20 -6.04 12.76 3.82
CA SER A 20 -5.40 14.08 3.79
C SER A 20 -4.36 14.18 4.90
N VAL A 21 -3.26 14.89 4.64
CA VAL A 21 -2.24 15.21 5.64
C VAL A 21 -2.73 16.29 6.62
N ASP A 22 -3.64 17.15 6.17
CA ASP A 22 -4.28 18.20 6.98
C ASP A 22 -5.80 18.06 6.89
N GLU A 23 -6.46 17.87 8.04
CA GLU A 23 -7.90 17.67 8.14
C GLU A 23 -8.73 18.85 7.60
N LYS A 24 -8.14 20.05 7.54
CA LYS A 24 -8.76 21.24 6.92
C LYS A 24 -9.04 21.04 5.44
N TYR A 25 -8.36 20.09 4.81
CA TYR A 25 -8.52 19.77 3.41
C TYR A 25 -9.20 18.41 3.22
N LEU A 26 -10.11 18.36 2.26
CA LEU A 26 -10.61 17.13 1.67
C LEU A 26 -9.81 16.89 0.39
N VAL A 27 -9.21 15.69 0.27
CA VAL A 27 -8.50 15.27 -0.93
C VAL A 27 -9.36 14.27 -1.68
N LEU A 28 -9.64 14.60 -2.94
CA LEU A 28 -10.45 13.80 -3.84
C LEU A 28 -9.56 13.25 -4.94
N LYS A 29 -9.60 11.93 -5.14
CA LYS A 29 -9.03 11.29 -6.33
C LYS A 29 -10.09 11.16 -7.40
N LEU A 30 -9.92 11.90 -8.49
CA LEU A 30 -10.82 11.92 -9.63
C LEU A 30 -10.68 10.63 -10.45
N ASP A 31 -11.70 10.29 -11.24
CA ASP A 31 -11.69 9.08 -12.08
C ASP A 31 -10.59 9.09 -13.16
N ASN A 32 -10.11 10.27 -13.54
CA ASN A 32 -8.97 10.43 -14.44
C ASN A 32 -7.60 10.20 -13.76
N GLY A 33 -7.59 9.86 -12.46
CA GLY A 33 -6.39 9.54 -11.68
C GLY A 33 -5.72 10.73 -10.98
N TYR A 34 -6.15 11.98 -11.24
CA TYR A 34 -5.60 13.16 -10.57
C TYR A 34 -6.16 13.34 -9.16
N ASN A 35 -5.33 13.86 -8.26
CA ASN A 35 -5.74 14.27 -6.92
C ASN A 35 -6.00 15.78 -6.90
N ILE A 36 -7.11 16.18 -6.28
CA ILE A 36 -7.44 17.59 -6.04
C ILE A 36 -7.75 17.78 -4.55
N ALA A 37 -7.29 18.89 -3.97
CA ALA A 37 -7.54 19.23 -2.58
C ALA A 37 -8.45 20.46 -2.49
N PHE A 38 -9.40 20.40 -1.56
CA PHE A 38 -10.33 21.49 -1.27
C PHE A 38 -10.34 21.80 0.21
N ARG A 39 -10.33 23.09 0.58
CA ARG A 39 -10.61 23.46 1.98
C ARG A 39 -12.04 23.09 2.33
N ARG A 40 -12.24 22.35 3.42
CA ARG A 40 -13.55 21.83 3.83
C ARG A 40 -14.59 22.93 4.05
N ASN A 41 -14.18 24.12 4.49
CA ASN A 41 -15.07 25.25 4.73
C ASN A 41 -15.51 26.00 3.44
N GLU A 42 -14.97 25.65 2.27
CA GLU A 42 -15.29 26.30 0.99
C GLU A 42 -16.16 25.41 0.08
N ILE A 43 -16.58 24.24 0.55
CA ILE A 43 -17.23 23.21 -0.26
C ILE A 43 -18.42 22.56 0.44
N ASN A 44 -19.32 22.01 -0.37
CA ASN A 44 -20.35 21.07 0.09
C ASN A 44 -20.00 19.66 -0.40
N VAL A 45 -20.20 18.66 0.46
CA VAL A 45 -19.81 17.26 0.20
C VAL A 45 -21.01 16.35 0.39
N ASP A 46 -21.38 15.61 -0.65
CA ASP A 46 -22.36 14.53 -0.58
C ASP A 46 -21.67 13.18 -0.73
N ILE A 47 -22.02 12.20 0.09
CA ILE A 47 -21.60 10.81 -0.11
C ILE A 47 -22.53 10.20 -1.16
N ILE A 48 -21.97 9.78 -2.29
CA ILE A 48 -22.73 9.22 -3.43
C ILE A 48 -22.55 7.70 -3.58
N GLY A 49 -21.70 7.09 -2.76
CA GLY A 49 -21.57 5.64 -2.69
C GLY A 49 -20.39 5.19 -1.85
N GLU A 50 -20.32 3.88 -1.65
CA GLU A 50 -19.17 3.23 -1.06
C GLU A 50 -18.30 2.62 -2.15
N PHE A 51 -17.00 2.85 -2.03
CA PHE A 51 -15.99 2.21 -2.85
C PHE A 51 -15.31 1.11 -2.02
N GLU A 52 -15.64 -0.14 -2.35
CA GLU A 52 -14.94 -1.31 -1.84
C GLU A 52 -13.81 -1.71 -2.77
N LYS A 53 -12.60 -1.81 -2.20
CA LYS A 53 -11.46 -2.35 -2.92
C LYS A 53 -11.63 -3.88 -3.01
N LYS A 54 -11.87 -4.40 -4.21
CA LYS A 54 -11.81 -5.86 -4.45
C LYS A 54 -10.37 -6.34 -4.22
N SER A 55 -10.10 -6.91 -3.04
CA SER A 55 -8.84 -7.59 -2.78
C SER A 55 -8.90 -8.99 -3.41
N LYS A 56 -8.26 -9.18 -4.56
CA LYS A 56 -7.94 -10.54 -5.03
C LYS A 56 -6.79 -11.07 -4.16
N LYS A 57 -7.12 -11.68 -3.01
CA LYS A 57 -6.17 -12.59 -2.35
C LYS A 57 -5.96 -13.76 -3.30
N THR A 58 -4.85 -13.74 -4.02
CA THR A 58 -4.45 -14.89 -4.82
C THR A 58 -3.61 -15.74 -3.89
N GLU A 59 -4.22 -16.76 -3.28
CA GLU A 59 -3.51 -17.74 -2.45
C GLU A 59 -2.73 -18.69 -3.36
N LYS A 60 -1.65 -18.21 -3.95
CA LYS A 60 -0.71 -19.07 -4.66
C LYS A 60 0.19 -19.72 -3.60
N LYS A 61 0.10 -21.04 -3.46
CA LYS A 61 0.98 -21.78 -2.53
C LYS A 61 2.41 -21.79 -3.08
N ILE A 62 3.35 -21.32 -2.26
CA ILE A 62 4.80 -21.37 -2.52
C ILE A 62 5.23 -22.83 -2.68
N ARG A 63 6.08 -23.11 -3.67
CA ARG A 63 6.66 -24.44 -3.89
C ARG A 63 8.07 -24.51 -3.32
N TYR A 64 8.27 -25.37 -2.34
CA TYR A 64 9.59 -25.67 -1.77
C TYR A 64 10.22 -26.90 -2.44
N ARG A 65 11.53 -26.84 -2.67
CA ARG A 65 12.33 -27.85 -3.39
C ARG A 65 13.39 -28.44 -2.47
N LYS A 66 13.51 -29.77 -2.42
CA LYS A 66 14.43 -30.44 -1.47
C LYS A 66 15.91 -30.24 -1.82
N GLU A 67 16.20 -29.99 -3.09
CA GLU A 67 17.53 -29.75 -3.64
C GLU A 67 18.04 -28.33 -3.37
N LEU A 68 17.16 -27.40 -3.03
CA LEU A 68 17.50 -26.03 -2.71
C LEU A 68 17.78 -25.87 -1.22
N ARG A 69 18.67 -24.91 -0.90
CA ARG A 69 18.94 -24.55 0.49
C ARG A 69 17.82 -23.70 1.05
N ASP A 70 17.59 -23.83 2.34
CA ASP A 70 16.66 -22.98 3.08
C ASP A 70 17.35 -21.66 3.46
N VAL A 71 16.76 -20.54 3.08
CA VAL A 71 17.28 -19.19 3.34
C VAL A 71 16.19 -18.37 4.02
N SER A 72 16.50 -17.82 5.20
CA SER A 72 15.62 -16.88 5.88
C SER A 72 16.01 -15.44 5.55
N ILE A 73 15.02 -14.63 5.19
CA ILE A 73 15.19 -13.18 4.98
C ILE A 73 14.59 -12.47 6.19
N ILE A 74 15.42 -11.78 6.96
CA ILE A 74 14.98 -11.06 8.16
C ILE A 74 14.68 -9.61 7.77
N GLY A 75 13.41 -9.23 7.83
CA GLY A 75 12.95 -7.87 7.62
C GLY A 75 13.08 -7.06 8.89
N THR A 76 13.74 -5.90 8.81
CA THR A 76 13.92 -4.99 9.97
C THR A 76 13.38 -3.58 9.69
N GLY A 77 12.56 -3.43 8.66
CA GLY A 77 12.36 -2.17 7.93
C GLY A 77 13.01 -2.28 6.55
N GLY A 78 13.45 -1.15 5.98
CA GLY A 78 14.17 -1.15 4.69
C GLY A 78 13.42 -1.90 3.60
N THR A 79 12.32 -1.33 3.12
CA THR A 79 11.42 -1.97 2.14
C THR A 79 12.18 -2.38 0.87
N ILE A 80 12.36 -3.69 0.65
CA ILE A 80 13.03 -4.25 -0.55
C ILE A 80 12.06 -4.49 -1.72
N ALA A 81 10.77 -4.53 -1.44
CA ALA A 81 9.73 -4.77 -2.43
C ALA A 81 8.45 -4.03 -2.02
N SER A 82 7.71 -3.49 -2.98
CA SER A 82 6.48 -2.74 -2.70
C SER A 82 5.44 -2.91 -3.81
N LYS A 83 4.16 -2.80 -3.43
CA LYS A 83 3.03 -2.80 -4.37
C LYS A 83 2.35 -1.43 -4.34
N ILE A 84 2.02 -0.95 -5.54
CA ILE A 84 1.27 0.28 -5.73
C ILE A 84 -0.21 -0.08 -5.89
N ASP A 85 -1.07 0.52 -5.07
CA ASP A 85 -2.50 0.53 -5.31
C ASP A 85 -2.86 1.70 -6.21
N TYR A 86 -2.99 1.46 -7.51
CA TYR A 86 -3.32 2.51 -8.48
C TYR A 86 -4.66 3.21 -8.20
N THR A 87 -5.58 2.55 -7.50
CA THR A 87 -6.86 3.16 -7.11
C THR A 87 -6.64 4.31 -6.15
N THR A 88 -5.84 4.11 -5.11
CA THR A 88 -5.62 5.10 -4.04
C THR A 88 -4.34 5.91 -4.23
N GLY A 89 -3.39 5.41 -5.02
CA GLY A 89 -2.01 5.90 -5.08
C GLY A 89 -1.15 5.42 -3.91
N ALA A 90 -1.68 4.62 -2.99
CA ALA A 90 -0.94 4.16 -1.83
C ALA A 90 0.14 3.14 -2.22
N VAL A 91 1.29 3.24 -1.56
CA VAL A 91 2.39 2.28 -1.67
C VAL A 91 2.41 1.45 -0.40
N TYR A 92 2.39 0.13 -0.56
CA TYR A 92 2.46 -0.81 0.55
C TYR A 92 3.74 -1.63 0.45
N PRO A 93 4.43 -1.88 1.57
CA PRO A 93 5.53 -2.85 1.58
C PRO A 93 4.99 -4.23 1.21
N ALA A 94 5.82 -5.00 0.51
CA ALA A 94 5.57 -6.36 0.10
C ALA A 94 6.66 -7.24 0.70
N PHE A 95 6.27 -8.19 1.55
CA PHE A 95 7.22 -9.03 2.28
C PHE A 95 6.72 -10.45 2.54
N SER A 96 5.48 -10.78 2.15
CA SER A 96 5.04 -12.16 2.18
C SER A 96 5.82 -12.99 1.15
N PRO A 97 6.00 -14.30 1.37
CA PRO A 97 6.64 -15.18 0.39
C PRO A 97 6.01 -15.05 -0.99
N GLU A 98 4.68 -14.98 -1.07
CA GLU A 98 3.93 -14.92 -2.33
C GLU A 98 4.15 -13.59 -3.07
N GLU A 99 4.25 -12.51 -2.30
CA GLU A 99 4.54 -11.19 -2.87
C GLU A 99 5.98 -11.12 -3.38
N LEU A 100 6.94 -11.68 -2.64
CA LEU A 100 8.32 -11.76 -3.07
C LEU A 100 8.49 -12.68 -4.28
N GLU A 101 7.83 -13.84 -4.33
CA GLU A 101 7.86 -14.73 -5.51
C GLU A 101 7.32 -14.02 -6.76
N LYS A 102 6.28 -13.19 -6.58
CA LYS A 102 5.69 -12.43 -7.69
C LYS A 102 6.59 -11.30 -8.17
N MET A 103 7.33 -10.65 -7.27
CA MET A 103 8.14 -9.47 -7.59
C MET A 103 9.58 -9.82 -7.99
N VAL A 104 10.15 -10.84 -7.36
CA VAL A 104 11.54 -11.28 -7.55
C VAL A 104 11.55 -12.82 -7.60
N PRO A 105 11.01 -13.44 -8.66
CA PRO A 105 10.98 -14.91 -8.78
C PRO A 105 12.37 -15.54 -8.75
N GLU A 106 13.40 -14.81 -9.16
CA GLU A 106 14.77 -15.31 -9.33
C GLU A 106 15.36 -15.83 -8.01
N ILE A 107 15.03 -15.23 -6.86
CA ILE A 107 15.54 -15.71 -5.56
C ILE A 107 14.93 -17.07 -5.16
N PHE A 108 13.72 -17.37 -5.63
CA PHE A 108 13.05 -18.65 -5.42
C PHE A 108 13.58 -19.74 -6.35
N GLU A 109 14.34 -19.37 -7.39
CA GLU A 109 15.12 -20.30 -8.21
C GLU A 109 16.40 -20.77 -7.51
N LEU A 110 16.95 -19.95 -6.61
CA LEU A 110 18.21 -20.19 -5.93
C LEU A 110 18.04 -20.87 -4.57
N ALA A 111 16.94 -20.60 -3.86
CA ALA A 111 16.73 -21.09 -2.50
C ALA A 111 15.23 -21.21 -2.14
N ASN A 112 14.94 -22.00 -1.11
CA ASN A 112 13.66 -21.98 -0.41
C ASN A 112 13.64 -20.75 0.51
N ILE A 113 12.86 -19.73 0.15
CA ILE A 113 12.87 -18.44 0.86
C ILE A 113 11.83 -18.42 1.98
N TYR A 114 12.29 -18.06 3.19
CA TYR A 114 11.49 -17.89 4.40
C TYR A 114 11.60 -16.45 4.91
N PRO A 115 10.80 -15.50 4.40
CA PRO A 115 10.78 -14.14 4.90
C PRO A 115 10.16 -14.07 6.29
N ARG A 116 10.77 -13.32 7.19
CA ARG A 116 10.30 -13.05 8.56
C ARG A 116 10.50 -11.59 8.90
N GLU A 117 9.41 -10.87 9.10
CA GLU A 117 9.48 -9.48 9.56
C GLU A 117 9.66 -9.48 11.07
N VAL A 118 10.83 -9.02 11.53
CA VAL A 118 11.21 -8.98 12.95
C VAL A 118 11.13 -7.56 13.49
N LEU A 119 11.42 -6.56 12.65
CA LEU A 119 11.22 -5.14 12.96
C LEU A 119 10.63 -4.43 11.73
N GLN A 120 9.97 -3.29 11.96
CA GLN A 120 9.49 -2.40 10.90
C GLN A 120 9.83 -0.95 11.25
N ILE A 121 11.11 -0.60 11.11
CA ILE A 121 11.62 0.71 11.54
C ILE A 121 12.39 1.41 10.42
N LEU A 122 12.37 2.74 10.44
CA LEU A 122 13.31 3.52 9.64
C LEU A 122 14.71 3.33 10.24
N SER A 123 15.73 3.22 9.38
CA SER A 123 17.13 3.02 9.82
C SER A 123 17.63 4.15 10.70
N GLU A 124 17.11 5.37 10.51
CA GLU A 124 17.38 6.53 11.37
C GLU A 124 16.92 6.35 12.83
N ASN A 125 15.95 5.46 13.07
CA ASN A 125 15.42 5.14 14.40
C ASN A 125 16.02 3.84 14.97
N MET A 126 17.10 3.33 14.37
CA MET A 126 17.80 2.16 14.88
C MET A 126 18.56 2.49 16.17
N ASN A 127 18.64 1.54 17.10
CA ASN A 127 19.38 1.71 18.35
C ASN A 127 19.98 0.38 18.84
N ILE A 128 20.86 0.45 19.84
CA ILE A 128 21.58 -0.71 20.40
C ILE A 128 20.62 -1.75 20.97
N GLU A 129 19.48 -1.36 21.53
CA GLU A 129 18.50 -2.30 22.06
C GLU A 129 17.88 -3.16 20.97
N ARG A 130 17.66 -2.59 19.77
CA ARG A 130 17.10 -3.28 18.60
C ARG A 130 18.12 -4.17 17.86
N TRP A 131 19.42 -4.05 18.15
CA TRP A 131 20.45 -4.94 17.59
C TRP A 131 20.57 -6.27 18.33
N LYS A 132 20.18 -6.30 19.60
CA LYS A 132 20.21 -7.49 20.45
C LYS A 132 19.05 -8.42 20.14
#